data_AF-A0A0G4NFS7-F1
#
_entry.id   AF-A0A0G4NFS7-F1
#
_cell.length_a   1.000
_cell.length_b   1.000
_cell.length_c   1.000
_cell.angle_alpha   90.00
_cell.angle_beta   90.00
_cell.angle_gamma   90.00
#
_symmetry.space_group_name_H-M   'P 1'
#
loop_
_entity.id
_entity.type
_entity.pdbx_description
1 polymer ?
#
loop_
_entity_poly.entity_id
_entity_poly.type
_entity_poly.pdbx_seq_one_letter_code
_entity_poly.pdbx_strand_id
1 'polypeptide(L)' 'KNVTALVPRATESERYAQAAQEVSRAAGGELHNVSAVMGGLVAQEMIKIITKQYIPVHNTCIFDGIGSRCQVLRL' A
#
# COMPACT_ATOMS: atom_id res chain seq x y z
N LYS A 1 -20.41 -9.26 14.87
CA LYS A 1 -19.27 -8.87 15.73
C LYS A 1 -19.04 -7.37 15.51
N ASN A 2 -19.18 -6.51 16.52
CA ASN A 2 -18.95 -5.07 16.37
C ASN A 2 -17.45 -4.80 16.22
N VAL A 3 -17.05 -4.11 15.15
CA VAL A 3 -15.66 -3.71 14.87
C VAL A 3 -15.05 -2.95 16.05
N THR A 4 -15.87 -2.17 16.75
CA THR A 4 -15.54 -1.42 17.96
C THR A 4 -15.02 -2.29 19.11
N ALA A 5 -15.50 -3.54 19.24
CA ALA A 5 -15.05 -4.46 20.28
C ALA A 5 -13.71 -5.13 19.93
N LEU A 6 -13.35 -5.19 18.65
CA LEU A 6 -12.12 -5.82 18.17
C LEU A 6 -10.93 -4.84 18.18
N VAL A 7 -11.19 -3.55 17.94
CA VAL A 7 -10.14 -2.53 17.86
C VAL A 7 -10.57 -1.22 18.56
N PRO A 8 -10.64 -1.21 19.90
CA PRO A 8 -11.16 -0.06 20.66
C PRO A 8 -10.32 1.22 20.44
N ARG A 9 -8.99 1.09 20.28
CA ARG A 9 -8.09 2.24 19.99
C ARG A 9 -8.27 2.83 18.60
N ALA A 10 -8.85 2.08 17.65
CA ALA A 10 -9.07 2.61 16.31
C ALA A 10 -10.26 3.58 16.25
N THR A 11 -11.16 3.51 17.24
CA THR A 11 -12.38 4.33 17.26
C THR A 11 -12.11 5.78 17.66
N GLU A 12 -10.97 6.06 18.31
CA GLU A 12 -10.59 7.39 18.81
C GLU A 12 -9.80 8.22 17.78
N SER A 13 -9.27 7.60 16.71
CA SER A 13 -8.48 8.32 15.71
C SER A 13 -9.27 8.60 14.44
N GLU A 14 -9.38 9.88 14.10
CA GLU A 14 -9.95 10.33 12.83
C GLU A 14 -9.25 9.68 11.62
N ARG A 15 -7.93 9.46 11.72
CA ARG A 15 -7.13 8.86 10.64
C ARG A 15 -7.54 7.43 10.34
N TYR A 16 -7.88 6.64 11.35
CA TYR A 16 -8.35 5.27 11.14
C TYR A 16 -9.75 5.22 10.54
N ALA A 17 -10.63 6.15 10.93
CA ALA A 17 -11.96 6.29 10.33
C ALA A 17 -11.86 6.65 8.84
N GLN A 18 -11.01 7.63 8.49
CA GLN A 18 -10.76 8.01 7.10
C GLN A 18 -10.19 6.86 6.27
N ALA A 19 -9.19 6.13 6.80
CA ALA A 19 -8.63 4.97 6.11
C ALA A 19 -9.67 3.86 5.88
N ALA A 20 -10.51 3.56 6.89
CA ALA A 20 -11.57 2.56 6.76
C ALA A 20 -12.63 2.97 5.73
N GLN A 21 -13.03 4.25 5.73
CA GLN A 21 -13.94 4.80 4.73
C GLN A 21 -13.36 4.69 3.33
N GLU A 22 -12.07 4.98 3.18
CA GLU A 22 -11.42 4.96 1.86
C GLU A 22 -11.21 3.54 1.33
N VAL A 23 -10.92 2.58 2.21
CA VAL A 23 -10.92 1.15 1.86
C VAL A 23 -12.32 0.71 1.41
N SER A 24 -13.38 1.14 2.11
CA SER A 24 -14.75 0.87 1.70
C SER A 24 -15.11 1.54 0.37
N ARG A 25 -14.63 2.77 0.13
CA ARG A 25 -14.85 3.52 -1.13
C ARG A 25 -14.17 2.83 -2.31
N ALA A 26 -12.94 2.35 -2.11
CA ALA A 26 -12.19 1.63 -3.13
C ALA A 26 -12.86 0.31 -3.50
N ALA A 27 -13.53 -0.36 -2.54
CA ALA A 27 -14.32 -1.58 -2.76
C ALA A 27 -13.55 -2.70 -3.51
N GLY A 28 -12.23 -2.78 -3.31
CA GLY A 28 -11.36 -3.73 -4.03
C GLY A 28 -11.11 -3.38 -5.49
N GLY A 29 -11.47 -2.18 -5.93
CA GLY A 29 -11.27 -1.72 -7.30
C GLY A 29 -9.80 -1.48 -7.65
N GLU A 30 -9.43 -1.90 -8.86
CA GLU A 30 -8.09 -1.73 -9.41
C GLU A 30 -8.08 -0.57 -10.40
N LEU A 31 -7.57 0.58 -9.97
CA LEU A 31 -7.47 1.75 -10.82
C LEU A 31 -6.32 1.58 -11.82
N HIS A 32 -6.61 1.73 -13.11
CA HIS A 32 -5.62 1.51 -14.18
C HIS A 32 -4.31 2.27 -13.98
N ASN A 33 -4.38 3.53 -13.52
CA ASN A 33 -3.19 4.34 -13.24
C ASN A 33 -2.35 3.78 -12.07
N VAL A 34 -2.99 3.34 -10.98
CA VAL A 34 -2.30 2.70 -9.85
C VAL A 34 -1.69 1.37 -10.28
N SER A 35 -2.42 0.56 -11.05
CA SER A 35 -1.91 -0.70 -11.58
C SER A 35 -0.73 -0.48 -12.53
N ALA A 36 -0.76 0.54 -13.38
CA ALA A 36 0.34 0.89 -14.28
C ALA A 36 1.61 1.28 -13.50
N VAL A 37 1.47 2.11 -12.46
CA VAL A 37 2.60 2.49 -11.59
C VAL A 37 3.15 1.26 -10.85
N MET A 38 2.28 0.45 -10.25
CA MET A 38 2.69 -0.77 -9.55
C MET A 38 3.39 -1.77 -10.49
N GLY A 39 2.88 -1.93 -11.71
CA GLY A 39 3.51 -2.76 -12.74
C GLY A 39 4.92 -2.28 -13.08
N GLY A 40 5.13 -0.97 -13.23
CA GLY A 40 6.45 -0.39 -13.46
C GLY A 40 7.42 -0.60 -12.31
N LEU A 41 6.96 -0.41 -11.05
CA LEU A 41 7.77 -0.67 -9.86
C LEU A 41 8.19 -2.14 -9.78
N VAL A 42 7.25 -3.06 -9.94
CA VAL A 42 7.52 -4.51 -9.89
C VAL A 42 8.44 -4.93 -11.04
N ALA A 43 8.20 -4.47 -12.26
CA ALA A 43 9.04 -4.78 -13.41
C ALA A 43 10.50 -4.36 -13.17
N GLN A 44 10.71 -3.17 -12.61
CA GLN A 44 12.06 -2.69 -12.31
C GLN A 44 12.72 -3.54 -11.21
N GLU A 45 12.01 -3.91 -10.14
CA GLU A 45 12.56 -4.81 -9.12
C GLU A 45 12.92 -6.19 -9.68
N MET A 46 12.11 -6.71 -10.60
CA MET A 46 12.42 -7.96 -11.30
C MET A 46 13.70 -7.86 -12.14
N ILE A 47 13.88 -6.76 -12.88
CA ILE A 47 15.11 -6.51 -13.64
C ILE A 47 16.32 -6.50 -12.71
N LYS A 48 16.25 -5.83 -11.56
CA LYS A 48 17.35 -5.81 -10.57
C LYS A 48 17.71 -7.21 -10.10
N ILE A 49 16.71 -8.02 -9.76
CA ILE A 49 16.90 -9.38 -9.24
C ILE A 49 17.52 -10.32 -10.29
N ILE A 50 17.04 -10.25 -11.53
CA ILE A 50 17.47 -11.12 -12.64
C ILE A 50 18.89 -10.77 -13.06
N THR A 51 19.16 -9.48 -13.29
CA THR A 51 20.46 -9.01 -13.79
C THR A 51 21.55 -9.00 -12.74
N LYS A 52 21.18 -9.11 -11.45
CA LYS A 52 22.08 -8.88 -10.31
C LYS A 52 22.71 -7.49 -10.34
N GLN A 53 22.04 -6.53 -10.97
CA GLN A 53 22.46 -5.13 -11.01
C GLN A 53 21.56 -4.31 -10.10
N TYR A 54 22.14 -3.32 -9.42
CA TYR A 54 21.49 -2.50 -8.40
C TYR A 54 21.07 -3.27 -7.14
N ILE A 55 20.49 -2.54 -6.18
CA ILE A 55 20.04 -3.06 -4.89
C ILE A 55 18.51 -3.16 -4.91
N PRO A 56 17.93 -4.37 -4.77
CA PRO A 56 16.48 -4.56 -4.61
C PRO A 56 15.96 -3.92 -3.32
N VAL A 57 14.71 -3.50 -3.33
CA VAL A 57 14.02 -3.03 -2.13
C VAL A 57 13.99 -4.16 -1.10
N HIS A 58 14.37 -3.84 0.14
CA HIS A 58 14.37 -4.79 1.22
C HIS A 58 12.98 -4.84 1.88
N ASN A 59 12.31 -6.00 1.77
CA ASN A 59 11.02 -6.30 2.42
C ASN A 59 9.81 -5.63 1.73
N THR A 60 8.98 -4.88 2.45
CA THR A 60 7.66 -4.44 1.97
C THR A 60 7.70 -3.01 1.49
N CYS A 61 7.32 -2.77 0.24
CA CYS A 61 7.15 -1.44 -0.33
C CYS A 61 5.65 -1.09 -0.40
N ILE A 62 5.26 0.06 0.13
CA ILE A 62 3.90 0.59 0.08
C ILE A 62 3.88 1.83 -0.79
N PHE A 63 3.03 1.82 -1.82
CA PHE A 63 2.72 2.98 -2.64
C PHE A 63 1.33 3.52 -2.29
N ASP A 64 1.27 4.78 -1.91
CA ASP A 64 0.05 5.55 -1.67
C ASP A 64 -0.21 6.45 -2.89
N GLY A 65 -1.18 6.07 -3.71
CA GLY A 65 -1.60 6.83 -4.89
C GLY A 65 -2.40 8.10 -4.57
N ILE A 66 -2.98 8.23 -3.38
CA ILE A 66 -3.75 9.41 -2.96
C ILE A 66 -2.77 10.52 -2.57
N GLY A 67 -1.81 10.20 -1.70
CA GLY A 67 -0.77 11.12 -1.25
C GLY A 67 0.42 11.24 -2.19
N SER A 68 0.50 10.40 -3.24
CA SER A 68 1.67 10.25 -4.12
C SER A 68 2.96 9.97 -3.34
N ARG A 69 2.91 9.01 -2.42
CA ARG A 69 4.05 8.64 -1.54
C ARG A 69 4.44 7.19 -1.74
N CYS A 70 5.72 6.91 -1.53
CA CYS A 70 6.27 5.55 -1.52
C CYS A 70 7.09 5.37 -0.25
N GLN A 71 6.89 4.27 0.48
CA GLN A 71 7.59 3.97 1.72
C GLN A 71 8.00 2.50 1.76
N VAL A 72 9.18 2.24 2.31
CA VAL A 72 9.69 0.88 2.51
C VAL A 72 9.66 0.56 4.01
N LEU A 73 9.05 -0.57 4.35
CA LEU A 73 8.89 -1.06 5.70
C LEU A 73 9.57 -2.42 5.86
N ARG A 74 10.30 -2.55 6.97
CA ARG A 74 10.77 -3.84 7.47
C ARG A 74 9.76 -4.33 8.50
N LEU A 75 9.01 -5.36 8.13
CA LEU A 75 7.97 -5.99 8.95
C LEU A 75 8.52 -7.25 9.61
#